data_AF-A0AB34I159-F1
#
_entry.id   AF-A0AB34I159-F1
#
_cell.length_a   1.000
_cell.length_b   1.000
_cell.length_c   1.000
_cell.angle_alpha   90.00
_cell.angle_beta   90.00
_cell.angle_gamma   90.00
#
_symmetry.space_group_name_H-M   'P 1'
#
loop_
_entity.id
_entity.type
_entity.pdbx_description
1 polymer ?
#
loop_
_entity_poly.entity_id
_entity_poly.type
_entity_poly.pdbx_seq_one_letter_code
_entity_poly.pdbx_strand_id
1 'polypeptide(L)'
;MYTTLMGKVKNARAVMEPYTPWEEMRESSPIQKIQDCKYPFDVNSTCEESIFNRIVEDLCAREQETCQTVHVINVDTDDTLEDTTLGALIICELCQRLQHADDLKDHLAQLLLAVEGKTGRSFFHMVCFY
;
A
#
# COMPACT_ATOMS: atom_id res chain seq x y z
N MET A 1 2.83 -8.67 11.69
CA MET A 1 3.78 -7.90 10.82
C MET A 1 3.73 -8.32 9.35
N TYR A 2 2.54 -8.27 8.74
CA TYR A 2 2.40 -8.35 7.29
C TYR A 2 2.37 -6.92 6.75
N THR A 3 3.39 -6.49 6.01
CA THR A 3 3.32 -5.28 5.20
C THR A 3 3.37 -5.72 3.74
N THR A 4 2.28 -5.49 3.02
CA THR A 4 2.25 -5.71 1.57
C THR A 4 2.68 -4.42 0.88
N LEU A 5 3.88 -4.44 0.29
CA LEU A 5 4.38 -3.37 -0.59
C LEU A 5 3.80 -3.59 -1.99
N MET A 6 3.06 -2.62 -2.55
CA MET A 6 2.54 -2.69 -3.92
C MET A 6 3.18 -1.63 -4.81
N GLY A 7 3.96 -2.11 -5.79
CA GLY A 7 4.63 -1.31 -6.82
C GLY A 7 3.71 -0.70 -7.87
N LYS A 8 4.29 0.22 -8.65
CA LYS A 8 3.64 1.19 -9.55
C LYS A 8 2.42 0.67 -10.33
N VAL A 9 1.30 1.38 -10.20
CA VAL A 9 0.17 1.31 -11.13
C VAL A 9 0.65 1.84 -12.48
N LYS A 10 0.44 1.04 -13.52
CA LYS A 10 1.05 1.22 -14.84
C LYS A 10 0.80 2.62 -15.41
N ASN A 11 1.86 3.40 -15.56
CA ASN A 11 1.98 4.33 -16.68
C ASN A 11 3.35 4.13 -17.34
N ALA A 12 3.38 3.17 -18.26
CA ALA A 12 4.59 2.77 -18.97
C ALA A 12 4.95 3.81 -20.02
N ARG A 13 5.83 4.76 -19.67
CA ARG A 13 6.65 5.45 -20.66
C ARG A 13 8.02 5.84 -20.08
N ALA A 14 9.03 5.06 -20.50
CA ALA A 14 10.49 5.32 -20.48
C ALA A 14 11.07 5.67 -19.09
N VAL A 15 12.01 4.92 -18.51
CA VAL A 15 13.40 4.74 -18.98
C VAL A 15 13.92 3.41 -18.42
N MET A 16 14.47 2.54 -19.28
CA MET A 16 15.08 1.26 -18.90
C MET A 16 16.56 1.44 -18.55
N GLU A 17 16.89 1.32 -17.27
CA GLU A 17 18.10 0.61 -16.81
C GLU A 17 17.66 -0.79 -16.32
N PRO A 18 18.56 -1.80 -16.28
CA PRO A 18 18.16 -3.21 -16.22
C PRO A 18 17.53 -3.55 -14.87
N TYR A 19 16.21 -3.38 -14.79
CA TYR A 19 15.40 -3.76 -13.65
C TYR A 19 15.39 -5.28 -13.53
N THR A 20 15.80 -5.77 -12.37
CA THR A 20 15.42 -7.11 -11.92
C THR A 20 13.90 -7.24 -12.03
N PRO A 21 13.38 -8.31 -12.66
CA PRO A 21 11.95 -8.53 -12.76
C PRO A 21 11.31 -8.50 -11.38
N TRP A 22 10.22 -7.75 -11.23
CA TRP A 22 9.43 -7.70 -9.99
C TRP A 22 8.93 -9.09 -9.54
N GLU A 23 8.93 -10.07 -10.46
CA GLU A 23 8.66 -11.48 -10.25
C GLU A 23 9.75 -12.16 -9.38
N GLU A 24 11.03 -11.78 -9.54
CA GLU A 24 12.14 -12.30 -8.72
C GLU A 24 12.17 -11.69 -7.31
N MET A 25 11.67 -10.46 -7.13
CA MET A 25 11.55 -9.82 -5.81
C MET A 25 10.48 -10.50 -4.93
N ARG A 26 9.48 -11.14 -5.55
CA ARG A 26 8.32 -11.74 -4.86
C ARG A 26 8.68 -13.00 -4.06
N GLU A 27 9.66 -13.78 -4.50
CA GLU A 27 10.07 -15.03 -3.85
C GLU A 27 11.31 -14.88 -2.95
N SER A 28 12.04 -13.76 -3.06
CA SER A 28 13.33 -13.57 -2.40
C SER A 28 13.36 -12.44 -1.37
N SER A 29 12.35 -11.57 -1.24
CA SER A 29 12.51 -10.43 -0.35
C SER A 29 12.56 -10.89 1.12
N PRO A 30 13.71 -10.76 1.83
CA PRO A 30 13.70 -10.90 3.27
C PRO A 30 12.72 -9.87 3.85
N ILE A 31 12.23 -10.08 5.07
CA ILE A 31 11.46 -9.06 5.78
C ILE A 31 12.24 -7.74 5.72
N GLN A 32 11.81 -6.82 4.86
CA GLN A 32 12.47 -5.55 4.66
C GLN A 32 11.82 -4.53 5.56
N LYS A 33 12.64 -3.79 6.32
CA LYS A 33 12.15 -2.62 7.03
C LYS A 33 11.75 -1.59 6.00
N ILE A 34 10.50 -1.14 6.06
CA ILE A 34 9.98 -0.07 5.20
C ILE A 34 10.85 1.18 5.27
N GLN A 35 11.43 1.46 6.44
CA GLN A 35 12.34 2.58 6.66
C GLN A 35 13.58 2.55 5.75
N ASP A 36 14.05 1.36 5.39
CA ASP A 36 15.21 1.19 4.50
C ASP A 36 14.80 1.16 3.02
N CYS A 37 13.50 1.15 2.72
CA CYS A 37 12.98 1.16 1.35
C CYS A 37 13.00 2.59 0.77
N LYS A 38 13.65 2.74 -0.39
CA LYS A 38 13.70 3.99 -1.16
C LYS A 38 12.82 3.96 -2.42
N TYR A 39 12.04 2.90 -2.61
CA TYR A 39 11.21 2.75 -3.80
C TYR A 39 9.89 3.53 -3.62
N PRO A 40 9.49 4.38 -4.59
CA PRO A 40 8.22 5.07 -4.51
C PRO A 40 7.06 4.12 -4.86
N PHE A 41 6.06 4.06 -3.96
CA PHE A 41 4.82 3.30 -4.11
C PHE A 41 3.63 4.24 -4.27
N ASP A 42 2.63 3.86 -5.07
CA ASP A 42 1.39 4.63 -5.15
C ASP A 42 0.50 4.38 -3.92
N VAL A 43 0.55 3.16 -3.37
CA VAL A 43 -0.25 2.73 -2.22
C VAL A 43 0.56 1.82 -1.29
N ASN A 44 0.58 2.16 0.01
CA ASN A 44 1.12 1.34 1.10
C ASN A 44 -0.03 0.83 1.97
N SER A 45 -0.13 -0.48 2.17
CA SER A 45 -1.15 -1.09 3.04
C SER A 45 -0.52 -1.66 4.32
N THR A 46 -1.13 -1.39 5.46
CA THR A 46 -0.74 -1.89 6.78
C THR A 46 -1.86 -2.70 7.42
N CYS A 47 -1.49 -3.61 8.31
CA CYS A 47 -2.42 -4.47 9.05
C CYS A 47 -2.56 -4.10 10.53
N GLU A 48 -1.76 -3.14 11.01
CA GLU A 48 -1.67 -2.74 12.42
C GLU A 48 -1.52 -1.22 12.48
N GLU A 49 -2.35 -0.55 13.30
CA GLU A 49 -2.32 0.92 13.43
C GLU A 49 -0.96 1.46 13.89
N SER A 50 -0.25 0.71 14.73
CA SER A 50 1.09 1.10 15.19
C SER A 50 2.11 1.15 14.03
N ILE A 51 1.96 0.26 13.04
CA ILE A 51 2.78 0.24 11.83
C ILE A 51 2.38 1.41 10.92
N PHE A 52 1.07 1.66 10.77
CA PHE A 52 0.55 2.80 10.03
C PHE A 52 1.17 4.11 10.51
N ASN A 53 1.07 4.38 11.82
CA ASN A 53 1.59 5.61 12.43
C ASN A 53 3.10 5.74 12.20
N ARG A 54 3.86 4.65 12.35
CA ARG A 54 5.31 4.66 12.12
C ARG A 54 5.68 4.95 10.66
N ILE A 55 4.93 4.45 9.69
CA ILE A 55 5.17 4.75 8.26
C ILE A 55 4.84 6.21 7.97
N VAL A 56 3.72 6.71 8.47
CA VAL A 56 3.30 8.10 8.29
C VAL A 56 4.32 9.05 8.89
N GLU A 57 4.77 8.81 10.12
CA GLU A 57 5.81 9.62 10.77
C GLU A 57 7.10 9.64 9.97
N ASP A 58 7.54 8.47 9.50
CA ASP A 58 8.77 8.33 8.71
C ASP A 58 8.68 9.06 7.36
N LEU A 59 7.55 8.95 6.64
CA LEU A 59 7.32 9.69 5.40
C LEU A 59 7.21 11.20 5.64
N CYS A 60 6.60 11.64 6.74
CA CYS A 60 6.50 13.05 7.09
C CYS A 60 7.83 13.66 7.52
N ALA A 61 8.75 12.86 8.07
CA ALA A 61 10.06 13.31 8.54
C ALA A 61 11.12 13.39 7.43
N ARG A 62 10.92 12.69 6.30
CA ARG A 62 11.82 12.73 5.14
C ARG A 62 11.69 14.06 4.39
N GLU A 63 12.79 14.51 3.79
CA GLU A 63 12.74 15.62 2.83
C GLU A 63 11.99 15.16 1.57
N GLN A 64 10.99 15.94 1.14
CA GLN A 64 10.18 15.64 -0.03
C GLN A 64 10.98 15.97 -1.30
N GLU A 65 11.68 14.97 -1.84
CA GLU A 65 12.55 15.18 -3.01
C GLU A 65 11.77 15.16 -4.33
N THR A 66 10.71 14.34 -4.39
CA THR A 66 10.00 14.07 -5.66
C THR A 66 8.59 14.65 -5.69
N CYS A 67 8.03 14.98 -4.52
CA CYS A 67 6.64 15.37 -4.33
C CYS A 67 5.65 14.35 -4.91
N GLN A 68 6.06 13.08 -5.06
CA GLN A 68 5.18 12.02 -5.52
C GLN A 68 4.24 11.60 -4.40
N THR A 69 2.95 11.52 -4.71
CA THR A 69 1.91 11.13 -3.73
C THR A 69 1.99 9.64 -3.43
N VAL A 70 1.87 9.30 -2.15
CA VAL A 70 1.67 7.92 -1.70
C VAL A 70 0.47 7.84 -0.77
N HIS A 71 -0.40 6.87 -1.00
CA HIS A 71 -1.56 6.62 -0.16
C HIS A 71 -1.22 5.54 0.87
N VAL A 72 -1.24 5.87 2.14
CA VAL A 72 -1.06 4.91 3.23
C VAL A 72 -2.44 4.51 3.74
N ILE A 73 -2.71 3.21 3.79
CA ILE A 73 -4.00 2.63 4.20
C ILE A 73 -3.75 1.61 5.31
N ASN A 74 -4.47 1.69 6.41
CA ASN A 74 -4.51 0.62 7.41
C ASN A 74 -5.81 -0.18 7.28
N VAL A 75 -5.66 -1.50 7.18
CA VAL A 75 -6.73 -2.49 7.33
C VAL A 75 -6.51 -3.15 8.67
N ASP A 76 -7.23 -2.73 9.70
CA ASP A 76 -6.98 -3.25 11.05
C ASP A 76 -7.41 -4.72 11.15
N THR A 77 -6.43 -5.58 11.47
CA THR A 77 -6.63 -7.03 11.60
C THR A 77 -6.04 -7.54 12.89
N ASP A 78 -6.79 -8.39 13.59
CA ASP A 78 -6.32 -9.17 14.72
C ASP A 78 -5.40 -10.33 14.28
N ASP A 79 -4.58 -10.83 15.20
CA ASP A 79 -3.70 -12.01 15.03
C ASP A 79 -4.47 -13.35 14.94
N THR A 80 -5.77 -13.31 14.62
CA THR A 80 -6.55 -14.53 14.36
C THR A 80 -6.40 -14.92 12.90
N LEU A 81 -6.38 -16.22 12.62
CA LEU A 81 -6.29 -16.72 11.24
C LEU A 81 -7.44 -16.21 10.37
N GLU A 82 -8.65 -16.16 10.93
CA GLU A 82 -9.83 -15.66 10.24
C GLU A 82 -9.67 -14.19 9.85
N ASP A 83 -9.23 -13.35 10.78
CA ASP A 83 -9.11 -11.92 10.52
C ASP A 83 -7.93 -11.56 9.62
N THR A 84 -6.79 -12.25 9.80
CA THR A 84 -5.65 -12.14 8.88
C THR A 84 -6.04 -12.54 7.46
N THR A 85 -6.83 -13.60 7.31
CA THR A 85 -7.31 -14.05 5.99
C THR A 85 -8.26 -13.04 5.38
N LEU A 86 -9.20 -12.51 6.16
CA LEU A 86 -10.13 -11.49 5.72
C LEU A 86 -9.40 -10.20 5.30
N GLY A 87 -8.45 -9.72 6.10
CA GLY A 87 -7.63 -8.56 5.77
C GLY A 87 -6.81 -8.74 4.50
N ALA A 88 -6.21 -9.92 4.31
CA ALA A 88 -5.49 -10.25 3.08
C ALA A 88 -6.42 -10.22 1.85
N LEU A 89 -7.63 -10.75 1.96
CA LEU A 89 -8.64 -10.70 0.90
C LEU A 89 -9.09 -9.27 0.60
N ILE A 90 -9.29 -8.46 1.64
CA ILE A 90 -9.63 -7.04 1.51
C ILE A 90 -8.52 -6.30 0.75
N ILE A 91 -7.27 -6.43 1.17
CA ILE A 91 -6.11 -5.81 0.52
C ILE A 91 -6.03 -6.27 -0.94
N CYS A 92 -6.27 -7.56 -1.22
CA CYS A 92 -6.28 -8.07 -2.59
C CYS A 92 -7.41 -7.45 -3.44
N GLU A 93 -8.64 -7.35 -2.93
CA GLU A 93 -9.75 -6.70 -3.64
C GLU A 93 -9.43 -5.23 -3.91
N LEU A 94 -8.90 -4.51 -2.92
CA LEU A 94 -8.48 -3.12 -3.07
C LEU A 94 -7.46 -2.98 -4.22
N CYS A 95 -6.42 -3.81 -4.22
CA CYS A 95 -5.39 -3.78 -5.24
C CYS A 95 -5.94 -4.07 -6.65
N GLN A 96 -6.80 -5.07 -6.80
CA GLN A 96 -7.40 -5.41 -8.09
C GLN A 96 -8.26 -4.26 -8.63
N ARG A 97 -9.05 -3.61 -7.77
CA ARG A 97 -9.91 -2.49 -8.16
C ARG A 97 -9.08 -1.28 -8.56
N LEU A 98 -8.01 -0.99 -7.81
CA LEU A 98 -7.10 0.13 -8.09
C LEU A 98 -6.30 -0.06 -9.38
N GLN A 99 -5.96 -1.29 -9.76
CA GLN A 99 -5.31 -1.60 -11.04
C GLN A 99 -6.18 -1.26 -12.26
N HIS A 100 -7.50 -1.22 -12.08
CA HIS A 100 -8.46 -0.89 -13.14
C HIS A 100 -8.98 0.55 -13.06
N ALA A 101 -8.52 1.34 -12.08
CA ALA A 101 -8.93 2.73 -11.92
C ALA A 101 -8.03 3.67 -12.72
N ASP A 102 -8.63 4.55 -13.51
CA ASP A 102 -7.89 5.59 -14.25
C ASP A 102 -7.47 6.77 -13.35
N ASP A 103 -8.23 7.03 -12.27
CA ASP A 103 -7.92 8.05 -11.26
C ASP A 103 -7.91 7.44 -9.85
N LEU A 104 -6.72 7.23 -9.30
CA LEU A 104 -6.54 6.60 -8.01
C LEU A 104 -7.15 7.43 -6.86
N LYS A 105 -7.11 8.76 -6.92
CA LYS A 105 -7.58 9.61 -5.81
C LYS A 105 -9.09 9.52 -5.63
N ASP A 106 -9.83 9.70 -6.73
CA ASP A 106 -11.29 9.70 -6.69
C ASP A 106 -11.84 8.28 -6.48
N HIS A 107 -11.19 7.26 -7.03
CA HIS A 107 -11.64 5.88 -6.89
C HIS A 107 -11.31 5.29 -5.52
N LEU A 108 -10.18 5.66 -4.91
CA LEU A 108 -9.76 5.04 -3.65
C LEU A 108 -10.74 5.33 -2.51
N ALA A 109 -11.20 6.57 -2.35
CA ALA A 109 -12.15 6.91 -1.29
C ALA A 109 -13.49 6.18 -1.44
N GLN A 110 -14.02 6.12 -2.66
CA GLN A 110 -15.27 5.39 -2.95
C GLN A 110 -15.10 3.88 -2.74
N LEU A 111 -13.94 3.35 -3.13
CA LEU A 111 -13.61 1.95 -2.99
C LEU A 111 -13.50 1.54 -1.52
N LEU A 112 -12.79 2.33 -0.70
CA LEU A 112 -12.70 2.10 0.74
C LEU A 112 -14.10 2.04 1.34
N LEU A 113 -14.94 3.06 1.10
CA LEU A 113 -16.31 3.08 1.60
C LEU A 113 -17.16 1.87 1.14
N ALA A 114 -16.99 1.44 -0.11
CA ALA A 114 -17.69 0.27 -0.64
C ALA A 114 -17.21 -1.04 0.02
N VAL A 115 -15.94 -1.14 0.39
CA VAL A 115 -15.41 -2.29 1.14
C VAL A 115 -15.85 -2.23 2.59
N GLU A 116 -15.81 -1.06 3.25
CA GLU A 116 -16.31 -0.88 4.63
C GLU A 116 -17.76 -1.34 4.75
N GLY A 117 -18.61 -0.95 3.81
CA GLY A 117 -20.02 -1.35 3.79
C GLY A 117 -20.24 -2.86 3.59
N LYS A 118 -19.31 -3.58 2.97
CA LYS A 118 -19.40 -5.03 2.76
C LYS A 118 -18.80 -5.83 3.90
N THR A 119 -17.68 -5.38 4.45
CA THR A 119 -16.88 -6.16 5.41
C THR A 119 -17.10 -5.71 6.85
N GLY A 120 -17.69 -4.53 7.06
CA GLY A 120 -17.86 -3.91 8.38
C GLY A 120 -16.55 -3.43 9.01
N ARG A 121 -15.44 -3.48 8.27
CA ARG A 121 -14.11 -3.05 8.74
C ARG A 121 -13.95 -1.56 8.51
N SER A 122 -13.30 -0.88 9.45
CA SER A 122 -12.89 0.52 9.29
C SER A 122 -11.48 0.60 8.72
N PHE A 123 -11.24 1.57 7.85
CA PHE A 123 -9.89 1.86 7.34
C PHE A 123 -9.35 3.16 7.90
N PHE A 124 -8.03 3.22 8.13
CA PHE A 124 -7.32 4.49 8.22
C PHE A 124 -6.70 4.82 6.87
N HIS A 125 -6.83 6.06 6.43
CA HIS A 125 -6.27 6.51 5.16
C HIS A 125 -5.56 7.85 5.33
N MET A 126 -4.33 7.94 4.83
CA MET A 126 -3.58 9.19 4.78
C MET A 126 -2.85 9.31 3.45
N VAL A 127 -2.72 10.54 2.95
CA VAL A 127 -1.90 10.86 1.79
C VAL A 127 -0.61 11.50 2.28
N CYS A 128 0.52 10.90 1.91
CA CYS A 128 1.87 11.40 2.18
C CYS A 128 2.59 11.70 0.85
N PHE A 129 3.81 12.22 0.94
CA PHE A 129 4.63 12.57 -0.21
C PHE A 129 6.06 12.05 -0.03
N TYR A 130 6.67 11.59 -1.11
CA TYR A 130 8.10 11.24 -1.19
C TYR A 130 8.99 12.44 -1.51
#